data_AF-A0A938SGX1-F1
#
_entry.id   AF-A0A938SGX1-F1
#
_cell.length_a   1.000
_cell.length_b   1.000
_cell.length_c   1.000
_cell.angle_alpha   90.00
_cell.angle_beta   90.00
_cell.angle_gamma   90.00
#
_symmetry.space_group_name_H-M   'P 1'
#
loop_
_entity.id
_entity.type
_entity.pdbx_description
1 polymer ?
#
loop_
_entity_poly.entity_id
_entity_poly.type
_entity_poly.pdbx_seq_one_letter_code
_entity_poly.pdbx_strand_id
1 'polypeptide(L)' 'MKLYIHTDIEGVAGMVHFEDRNDQTTEGYFKRLRMHKLLTGEVNAAIEGALAAGVKEILVNDSHGSGY' A
#
# COMPACT_ATOMS: atom_id res chain seq x y z
N MET A 1 -7.74 5.42 -21.55
CA MET A 1 -7.06 4.27 -20.93
C MET A 1 -7.57 4.13 -19.51
N LYS A 2 -7.82 2.90 -19.06
CA LYS A 2 -8.12 2.59 -17.66
C LYS A 2 -6.94 1.82 -17.07
N LEU A 3 -6.54 2.18 -15.86
CA LEU A 3 -5.48 1.50 -15.12
C LEU A 3 -6.08 0.82 -13.90
N TYR A 4 -5.68 -0.42 -13.65
CA TYR A 4 -6.01 -1.15 -12.43
C TYR A 4 -4.71 -1.41 -11.68
N ILE A 5 -4.67 -1.02 -10.41
CA ILE A 5 -3.53 -1.23 -9.52
C ILE A 5 -3.98 -2.22 -8.44
N HIS A 6 -3.28 -3.35 -8.36
CA HIS A 6 -3.46 -4.35 -7.31
C HIS A 6 -2.28 -4.25 -6.35
N THR A 7 -2.54 -4.07 -5.06
CA THR A 7 -1.51 -3.75 -4.08
C THR A 7 -1.42 -4.81 -2.99
N ASP A 8 -0.21 -5.02 -2.49
CA ASP A 8 0.08 -5.91 -1.36
C ASP A 8 1.17 -5.26 -0.48
N ILE A 9 1.18 -5.53 0.82
CA ILE A 9 2.05 -4.76 1.75
C ILE A 9 3.46 -5.35 1.85
N GLU A 10 3.61 -6.67 1.70
CA GLU A 10 4.85 -7.39 1.96
C GLU A 10 6.01 -6.94 1.05
N GLY A 11 5.69 -6.44 -0.14
CA GLY A 11 6.68 -5.97 -1.12
C GLY A 11 7.05 -4.49 -1.03
N VAL A 12 6.41 -3.71 -0.15
CA VAL A 12 6.59 -2.25 -0.06
C VAL A 12 8.01 -1.90 0.37
N ALA A 13 8.63 -0.89 -0.23
CA ALA A 13 9.96 -0.46 0.17
C ALA A 13 9.99 -0.02 1.65
N GLY A 14 10.93 -0.57 2.39
CA GLY A 14 11.04 -0.37 3.84
C GLY A 14 10.28 -1.39 4.69
N MET A 15 9.49 -2.29 4.08
CA MET A 15 8.98 -3.49 4.72
C MET A 15 10.09 -4.55 4.76
N VAL A 16 10.68 -4.76 5.94
CA VAL A 16 11.86 -5.65 6.11
C VAL A 16 11.57 -6.87 6.99
N HIS A 17 10.32 -7.07 7.37
CA HIS A 17 9.87 -8.18 8.19
C HIS A 17 8.39 -8.44 7.92
N PHE A 18 7.96 -9.70 8.13
CA PHE A 18 6.55 -10.03 8.17
C PHE A 18 5.89 -9.43 9.40
N GLU A 19 4.65 -8.99 9.24
CA GLU A 19 3.84 -8.47 10.34
C GLU A 19 3.33 -9.62 11.22
N ASP A 20 3.39 -9.46 12.54
CA ASP A 20 2.64 -10.30 13.46
C ASP A 20 1.28 -9.65 13.74
N ARG A 21 0.23 -10.22 13.14
CA ARG A 21 -1.15 -9.75 13.28
C ARG A 21 -1.73 -9.94 14.69
N ASN A 22 -1.11 -10.80 15.50
CA ASN A 22 -1.54 -11.02 16.88
C ASN A 22 -0.94 -9.99 17.86
N ASP A 23 0.02 -9.17 17.42
CA ASP A 23 0.65 -8.17 18.26
C ASP A 23 -0.27 -6.96 18.50
N GLN A 24 -1.05 -7.00 19.58
CA GLN A 24 -1.97 -5.90 19.94
C GLN A 24 -1.29 -4.80 20.77
N THR A 25 0.05 -4.76 20.83
CA THR A 25 0.76 -3.70 21.57
C THR A 25 0.68 -2.34 20.86
N THR A 26 0.88 -1.26 21.62
CA THR A 26 0.99 0.09 21.07
C THR A 26 2.13 0.21 20.06
N GLU A 27 3.26 -0.47 20.30
CA GLU A 27 4.38 -0.50 19.37
C GLU A 27 3.99 -1.18 18.05
N GLY A 28 3.35 -2.36 18.12
CA GLY A 28 2.80 -3.06 16.96
C GLY A 28 1.85 -2.19 16.15
N TYR A 29 0.97 -1.44 16.82
CA TYR A 29 0.05 -0.49 16.17
C TYR A 29 0.79 0.59 15.38
N PHE A 30 1.78 1.27 15.98
CA PHE A 30 2.54 2.30 15.28
C PHE A 30 3.40 1.74 14.15
N LYS A 31 3.88 0.50 14.31
CA LYS A 31 4.62 -0.22 13.28
C LYS A 31 3.74 -0.48 12.05
N ARG A 32 2.50 -0.97 12.23
CA ARG A 32 1.51 -1.11 11.13
C ARG A 32 1.16 0.22 10.48
N LEU A 33 0.87 1.24 11.28
CA LEU A 33 0.59 2.59 10.75
C LEU A 33 1.71 3.11 9.86
N ARG A 34 2.98 2.84 10.23
CA ARG A 34 4.12 3.19 9.40
C ARG A 34 4.11 2.42 8.08
N MET A 35 3.83 1.11 8.09
CA MET A 35 3.75 0.30 6.88
C MET A 35 2.62 0.78 5.95
N HIS A 36 1.43 1.09 6.49
CA HIS A 36 0.32 1.62 5.69
C HIS A 36 0.68 2.95 5.01
N LYS A 37 1.36 3.85 5.72
CA LYS A 37 1.84 5.11 5.14
C LYS A 37 2.83 4.89 3.98
N LEU A 38 3.71 3.90 4.09
CA LEU A 38 4.64 3.55 3.03
C LEU A 38 3.91 2.97 1.81
N LEU A 39 3.00 2.02 2.03
CA LEU A 39 2.17 1.42 0.98
C LEU A 39 1.39 2.50 0.22
N THR A 40 0.64 3.34 0.95
CA THR A 40 -0.11 4.45 0.36
C THR A 40 0.80 5.40 -0.42
N GLY A 41 2.01 5.66 0.10
CA GLY A 41 3.01 6.49 -0.58
C GLY A 41 3.44 5.91 -1.93
N GLU A 42 3.77 4.62 -1.99
CA GLU A 42 4.17 3.96 -3.25
C GLU A 42 3.03 3.90 -4.27
N VAL A 43 1.82 3.58 -3.80
CA VAL A 43 0.60 3.58 -4.64
C VAL A 43 0.34 4.97 -5.20
N ASN A 44 0.43 6.01 -4.38
CA ASN A 44 0.27 7.39 -4.82
C ASN A 44 1.35 7.79 -5.84
N ALA A 45 2.62 7.39 -5.63
CA ALA A 45 3.68 7.66 -6.60
C ALA A 45 3.39 6.99 -7.96
N ALA A 46 2.87 5.76 -7.98
CA ALA A 46 2.45 5.09 -9.20
C ALA A 46 1.26 5.80 -9.87
N ILE A 47 0.28 6.25 -9.09
CA ILE A 47 -0.87 7.04 -9.56
C ILE A 47 -0.41 8.36 -10.18
N GLU A 48 0.46 9.11 -9.52
CA GLU A 48 0.99 10.38 -10.01
C GLU A 48 1.72 10.20 -11.34
N GLY A 49 2.55 9.16 -11.46
CA GLY A 49 3.20 8.81 -12.73
C GLY A 49 2.19 8.47 -13.83
N ALA A 50 1.14 7.70 -13.51
CA ALA A 50 0.09 7.34 -14.47
C ALA A 50 -0.73 8.57 -14.92
N LEU A 51 -1.07 9.47 -14.00
CA LEU A 51 -1.77 10.72 -14.30
C LEU A 51 -0.92 11.62 -15.20
N ALA A 52 0.38 11.76 -14.91
CA ALA A 52 1.32 12.51 -15.75
C ALA A 52 1.45 11.92 -17.17
N ALA A 53 1.27 10.60 -17.31
CA ALA A 53 1.22 9.91 -18.61
C ALA A 53 -0.15 9.99 -19.32
N GLY A 54 -1.13 10.70 -18.75
CA GLY A 54 -2.44 10.94 -19.37
C GLY A 54 -3.51 9.87 -19.08
N VAL A 55 -3.30 8.97 -18.11
CA VAL A 55 -4.35 8.09 -17.61
C VAL A 55 -5.41 8.92 -16.87
N LYS A 56 -6.70 8.62 -17.08
CA LYS A 56 -7.83 9.40 -16.51
C LYS A 56 -8.72 8.61 -15.56
N GLU A 57 -8.60 7.30 -15.56
CA GLU A 57 -9.40 6.41 -14.72
C GLU A 57 -8.47 5.36 -14.13
N ILE A 58 -8.37 5.35 -12.81
CA ILE A 58 -7.50 4.46 -12.06
C ILE A 58 -8.36 3.81 -10.97
N LEU A 59 -8.36 2.48 -10.93
CA LEU A 59 -8.97 1.70 -9.87
C LEU A 59 -7.84 1.05 -9.07
N VAL A 60 -7.82 1.29 -7.76
CA VAL A 60 -6.87 0.66 -6.83
C VAL A 60 -7.62 -0.40 -6.04
N ASN A 61 -7.08 -1.60 -5.97
CA ASN A 61 -7.58 -2.69 -5.16
C ASN A 61 -6.52 -3.09 -4.12
N ASP A 62 -6.79 -2.77 -2.86
CA ASP A 62 -6.01 -3.30 -1.75
C ASP A 62 -6.35 -4.78 -1.57
N SER A 63 -5.36 -5.62 -1.82
CA SER A 63 -5.52 -7.07 -1.81
C SER A 63 -4.69 -7.74 -0.72
N HIS A 64 -4.11 -6.94 0.18
CA HIS A 64 -3.41 -7.49 1.31
C HIS A 64 -4.43 -8.02 2.33
N GLY A 65 -4.42 -9.33 2.60
CA GLY A 65 -5.40 -9.96 3.51
C GLY A 65 -6.86 -9.77 3.09
N SER A 66 -7.66 -9.15 3.95
CA SER A 66 -9.08 -8.84 3.69
C SER A 66 -9.29 -7.53 2.93
N GLY A 67 -8.21 -6.91 2.45
CA GLY A 67 -8.13 -5.46 2.27
C GLY A 67 -7.89 -4.79 3.63
N TYR A 68 -6.97 -3.85 3.69
CA TYR A 68 -6.67 -3.05 4.89
C TYR A 68 -7.53 -1.78 4.96
#